data_AF-A0A2V8XGL6-F1
#
_entry.id   AF-A0A2V8XGL6-F1
#
_cell.length_a   1.000
_cell.length_b   1.000
_cell.length_c   1.000
_cell.angle_alpha   90.00
_cell.angle_beta   90.00
_cell.angle_gamma   90.00
#
_symmetry.space_group_name_H-M   'P 1'
#
loop_
_entity.id
_entity.type
_entity.pdbx_description
1 polymer ?
#
loop_
_entity_poly.entity_id
_entity_poly.type
_entity_poly.pdbx_seq_one_letter_code
_entity_poly.pdbx_strand_id
1 'polypeptide(L)'
;MTENVNVQYVGFHAKALVREYRFLVRQALNETCEFTLTIVNEAFNSRRVRYQDAPEICSLKLHRELAAFANHPPQTHYRISEIELDEYRGSHAPKAAGYPYKPKATQDL
;
A
#
# COMPACT_ATOMS: atom_id res chain seq x y z
N MET A 1 -9.80 -0.70 -26.66
CA MET A 1 -9.28 0.58 -26.12
C MET A 1 -9.04 0.35 -24.64
N THR A 2 -7.83 0.58 -24.15
CA THR A 2 -7.53 0.49 -22.71
C THR A 2 -8.21 1.67 -22.04
N GLU A 3 -9.16 1.41 -21.16
CA GLU A 3 -9.77 2.48 -20.36
C GLU A 3 -8.69 3.09 -19.47
N ASN A 4 -8.46 4.39 -19.63
CA ASN A 4 -7.51 5.11 -18.78
C ASN A 4 -8.16 5.36 -17.42
N VAL A 5 -7.79 4.54 -16.44
CA VAL A 5 -8.21 4.72 -15.05
C VAL A 5 -7.20 5.62 -14.33
N ASN A 6 -7.68 6.73 -13.78
CA ASN A 6 -6.88 7.61 -12.94
C ASN A 6 -7.25 7.40 -11.47
N VAL A 7 -6.29 6.93 -10.68
CA VAL A 7 -6.43 6.79 -9.22
C VAL A 7 -5.76 7.97 -8.54
N GLN A 8 -6.53 8.74 -7.78
CA GLN A 8 -6.06 9.92 -7.05
C GLN A 8 -6.24 9.70 -5.55
N TYR A 9 -5.15 9.82 -4.79
CA TYR A 9 -5.22 9.88 -3.34
C TYR A 9 -5.74 11.25 -2.89
N VAL A 10 -6.74 11.24 -2.00
CA VAL A 10 -7.42 12.47 -1.50
C VAL A 10 -6.92 12.83 -0.10
N GLY A 11 -6.66 11.83 0.73
CA GLY A 11 -6.24 12.05 2.11
C GLY A 11 -6.62 10.90 3.02
N PHE A 12 -6.44 11.11 4.32
CA PHE A 12 -6.75 10.11 5.34
C PHE A 12 -7.61 10.70 6.46
N HIS A 13 -8.28 9.82 7.19
CA HIS A 13 -8.94 10.14 8.45
C HIS A 13 -8.55 9.11 9.51
N ALA A 14 -8.08 9.58 10.67
CA ALA A 14 -7.72 8.70 11.78
C ALA A 14 -8.92 8.51 12.70
N LYS A 15 -9.42 7.27 12.79
CA LYS A 15 -10.48 6.86 13.73
C LYS A 15 -9.87 6.11 14.91
N ALA A 16 -10.70 5.80 15.90
CA ALA A 16 -10.26 5.12 17.13
C ALA A 16 -9.62 3.74 16.87
N LEU A 17 -10.19 2.94 15.95
CA LEU A 17 -9.74 1.57 15.68
C LEU A 17 -8.97 1.41 14.37
N VAL A 18 -9.23 2.29 13.41
CA VAL A 18 -8.69 2.20 12.06
C VAL A 18 -8.25 3.57 11.58
N ARG A 19 -7.36 3.57 10.59
CA ARG A 19 -7.09 4.72 9.76
C ARG A 19 -7.67 4.48 8.38
N GLU A 20 -8.45 5.44 7.91
CA GLU A 20 -9.12 5.41 6.61
C GLU A 20 -8.33 6.25 5.61
N TYR A 21 -8.24 5.77 4.38
CA TYR A 21 -7.54 6.39 3.26
C TYR A 21 -8.52 6.50 2.10
N ARG A 22 -8.73 7.72 1.59
CA ARG A 22 -9.72 8.02 0.56
C ARG A 22 -9.05 8.22 -0.79
N PHE A 23 -9.64 7.63 -1.81
CA PHE A 23 -9.20 7.71 -3.20
C PHE A 23 -10.36 8.09 -4.10
N LEU A 24 -10.08 8.85 -5.15
CA LEU A 24 -10.99 9.06 -6.27
C LEU A 24 -10.47 8.27 -7.46
N VAL A 25 -11.34 7.49 -8.08
CA VAL A 25 -11.07 6.77 -9.32
C VAL A 25 -11.89 7.43 -10.41
N ARG A 26 -11.22 8.00 -11.41
CA ARG A 26 -11.85 8.57 -12.59
C ARG A 26 -11.73 7.59 -13.76
N GLN A 27 -12.85 7.28 -14.37
CA GLN A 27 -12.96 6.38 -15.51
C GLN A 27 -13.29 7.16 -16.80
N ALA A 28 -13.06 6.55 -17.96
CA ALA A 28 -13.16 7.20 -19.27
C ALA A 28 -14.56 7.76 -19.60
N LEU A 29 -15.61 7.26 -18.93
CA LEU A 29 -17.02 7.66 -19.13
C LEU A 29 -17.45 8.84 -18.24
N ASN A 30 -16.53 9.68 -17.77
CA ASN A 30 -16.77 10.73 -16.76
C ASN A 30 -17.26 10.21 -15.39
N GLU A 31 -17.26 8.90 -15.18
CA GLU A 31 -17.61 8.31 -13.90
C GLU A 31 -16.47 8.54 -12.89
N THR A 32 -16.81 9.17 -11.77
CA THR A 32 -15.90 9.34 -10.65
C THR A 32 -16.46 8.58 -9.46
N CYS A 33 -15.68 7.63 -8.95
CA CYS A 33 -16.05 6.82 -7.81
C CYS A 33 -15.10 7.11 -6.64
N GLU A 34 -15.65 7.29 -5.45
CA GLU A 34 -14.85 7.42 -4.23
C GLU A 34 -14.65 6.04 -3.59
N PHE A 35 -13.41 5.74 -3.20
CA PHE A 35 -13.01 4.53 -2.52
C PHE A 35 -12.42 4.86 -1.16
N THR A 36 -12.74 4.04 -0.17
CA THR A 36 -12.18 4.13 1.19
C THR A 36 -11.48 2.82 1.53
N LEU A 37 -10.21 2.91 1.87
CA LEU A 37 -9.41 1.78 2.33
C LEU A 37 -9.04 1.95 3.80
N THR A 38 -9.08 0.86 4.57
CA THR A 38 -8.83 0.91 6.01
C THR A 38 -7.69 0.02 6.44
N ILE A 39 -6.84 0.57 7.31
CA ILE A 39 -5.79 -0.17 8.00
C ILE A 39 -6.08 -0.10 9.49
N VAL A 40 -6.04 -1.23 10.18
CA VAL A 40 -6.24 -1.29 11.63
C VAL A 40 -5.09 -0.58 12.34
N ASN A 41 -5.41 0.24 13.35
CA ASN A 41 -4.41 1.00 14.10
C ASN A 41 -3.32 0.10 14.72
N GLU A 42 -3.70 -1.11 15.12
CA GLU A 42 -2.77 -2.13 15.63
C GLU A 42 -1.63 -2.46 14.65
N ALA A 43 -1.86 -2.43 13.34
CA ALA A 43 -0.81 -2.68 12.36
C ALA A 43 0.32 -1.64 12.43
N PHE A 44 -0.04 -0.38 12.72
CA PHE A 44 0.94 0.69 12.94
C PHE A 44 1.60 0.56 14.31
N ASN A 45 0.82 0.29 15.35
CA ASN A 45 1.32 0.17 16.73
C ASN A 45 2.32 -1.00 16.89
N SER A 46 2.06 -2.11 16.20
CA SER A 46 2.92 -3.29 16.15
C SER A 46 4.10 -3.16 15.17
N ARG A 47 4.27 -1.99 14.54
CA ARG A 47 5.32 -1.71 13.54
C ARG A 47 5.30 -2.66 12.34
N ARG A 48 4.16 -3.28 12.03
CA ARG A 48 3.99 -4.07 10.80
C ARG A 48 3.96 -3.18 9.57
N VAL A 49 3.45 -1.95 9.70
CA VAL A 49 3.39 -0.96 8.64
C VAL A 49 3.77 0.43 9.16
N ARG A 50 4.41 1.23 8.31
CA ARG A 50 4.72 2.63 8.61
C ARG A 50 3.57 3.53 8.12
N TYR A 51 3.29 4.61 8.85
CA TYR A 51 2.26 5.58 8.45
C TYR A 51 2.46 6.16 7.04
N GLN A 52 3.73 6.34 6.66
CA GLN A 52 4.14 6.87 5.35
C GLN A 52 3.93 5.90 4.18
N ASP A 53 3.93 4.59 4.44
CA ASP A 53 3.80 3.55 3.41
C ASP A 53 2.32 3.22 3.15
N ALA A 54 1.45 3.55 4.10
CA ALA A 54 0.05 3.20 4.05
C ALA A 54 -0.73 3.73 2.82
N PRO A 55 -0.54 4.97 2.34
CA PRO A 55 -1.17 5.40 1.09
C PRO A 55 -0.79 4.52 -0.11
N GLU A 56 0.48 4.10 -0.20
CA GLU A 56 0.95 3.22 -1.28
C GLU A 56 0.34 1.82 -1.17
N ILE A 57 0.31 1.24 0.03
CA ILE A 57 -0.33 -0.05 0.29
C ILE A 57 -1.80 -0.03 -0.12
N CYS A 58 -2.53 1.02 0.26
CA CYS A 58 -3.92 1.19 -0.13
C CYS A 58 -4.07 1.35 -1.65
N SER A 59 -3.19 2.12 -2.29
CA SER A 59 -3.19 2.28 -3.75
C SER A 59 -2.96 0.94 -4.46
N LEU A 60 -2.01 0.13 -3.98
CA LEU A 60 -1.71 -1.18 -4.55
C LEU A 60 -2.91 -2.12 -4.47
N LYS A 61 -3.58 -2.19 -3.31
CA LYS A 61 -4.82 -2.97 -3.18
C LYS A 61 -5.89 -2.47 -4.15
N LEU A 62 -6.12 -1.17 -4.20
CA LEU A 62 -7.14 -0.59 -5.08
C LEU A 62 -6.86 -0.91 -6.56
N HIS A 63 -5.61 -0.86 -7.01
CA HIS A 63 -5.25 -1.27 -8.36
C HIS A 63 -5.49 -2.77 -8.62
N ARG A 64 -5.21 -3.64 -7.64
CA ARG A 64 -5.52 -5.08 -7.75
C ARG A 64 -7.02 -5.32 -7.92
N GLU A 65 -7.85 -4.64 -7.12
CA GLU A 65 -9.31 -4.73 -7.21
C GLU A 65 -9.83 -4.20 -8.56
N LEU A 66 -9.35 -3.03 -9.00
CA LEU A 66 -9.71 -2.47 -10.30
C LEU A 66 -9.33 -3.44 -11.44
N ALA A 67 -8.14 -4.05 -11.39
CA ALA A 67 -7.72 -5.03 -12.40
C ALA A 67 -8.57 -6.32 -12.36
N ALA A 68 -8.95 -6.79 -11.17
CA ALA A 68 -9.75 -8.00 -11.00
C ALA A 68 -11.19 -7.85 -11.53
N PHE A 69 -11.76 -6.64 -11.44
CA PHE A 69 -13.14 -6.36 -11.82
C PHE A 69 -13.28 -5.50 -13.08
N ALA A 70 -12.27 -5.49 -13.95
CA ALA A 70 -12.27 -4.71 -15.20
C ALA A 70 -12.70 -3.25 -14.97
N ASN A 71 -12.10 -2.59 -13.98
CA ASN A 71 -12.33 -1.21 -13.53
C ASN A 71 -13.66 -0.94 -12.82
N HIS A 72 -14.52 -1.94 -12.68
CA HIS A 72 -15.84 -1.83 -12.04
C HIS A 72 -15.96 -2.71 -10.77
N PRO A 73 -15.17 -2.44 -9.72
CA PRO A 73 -15.27 -3.18 -8.47
C PRO A 73 -16.66 -3.01 -7.83
N PRO A 74 -17.24 -4.07 -7.25
CA PRO A 74 -18.57 -4.03 -6.65
C PRO A 74 -18.61 -3.31 -5.30
N GLN A 75 -17.44 -3.07 -4.68
CA GLN A 75 -17.31 -2.44 -3.38
C GLN A 75 -16.48 -1.17 -3.49
N THR A 76 -16.85 -0.16 -2.71
CA THR A 76 -16.09 1.08 -2.56
C THR A 76 -15.34 1.16 -1.23
N HIS A 77 -15.54 0.19 -0.34
CA HIS A 77 -14.87 0.12 0.94
C HIS A 77 -14.07 -1.17 1.07
N TYR A 78 -12.78 -1.05 1.37
CA TYR A 78 -11.88 -2.18 1.50
C TYR A 78 -11.11 -2.13 2.81
N ARG A 79 -10.86 -3.29 3.39
CA ARG A 79 -9.96 -3.46 4.53
C ARG A 79 -8.65 -4.07 4.04
N ILE A 80 -7.52 -3.49 4.45
CA ILE A 80 -6.21 -4.09 4.26
C ILE A 80 -6.06 -5.22 5.28
N SER A 81 -5.82 -6.44 4.79
CA SER A 81 -5.59 -7.63 5.59
C SER A 81 -4.14 -7.69 6.09
N GLU A 82 -3.90 -8.51 7.11
CA GLU A 82 -2.54 -8.74 7.63
C GLU A 82 -1.62 -9.35 6.56
N ILE A 83 -2.15 -10.27 5.75
CA ILE A 83 -1.42 -10.91 4.65
C ILE A 83 -0.92 -9.86 3.65
N GLU A 84 -1.76 -8.89 3.27
CA GLU A 84 -1.37 -7.83 2.34
C GLU A 84 -0.28 -6.91 2.92
N LEU A 85 -0.30 -6.68 4.24
CA LEU A 85 0.76 -5.93 4.91
C LEU A 85 2.09 -6.68 4.91
N ASP A 86 2.04 -7.99 5.18
CA ASP A 86 3.23 -8.85 5.17
C ASP A 86 3.81 -9.00 3.76
N GLU A 87 2.96 -9.15 2.73
CA GLU A 87 3.36 -9.13 1.31
C GLU A 87 4.05 -7.82 0.92
N TYR A 88 3.48 -6.68 1.31
CA TYR A 88 4.09 -5.39 1.04
C TYR A 88 5.46 -5.28 1.73
N ARG A 89 5.55 -5.66 3.00
CA ARG A 89 6.81 -5.65 3.76
C ARG A 89 7.87 -6.56 3.14
N GLY A 90 7.50 -7.74 2.67
CA GLY A 90 8.42 -8.68 2.02
C GLY A 90 8.96 -8.15 0.68
N SER A 91 8.10 -7.51 -0.12
CA SER A 91 8.48 -6.94 -1.43
C SER A 91 9.29 -5.64 -1.33
N HIS A 92 9.14 -4.90 -0.23
CA HIS A 92 9.82 -3.61 0.01
C HIS A 92 10.94 -3.70 1.04
N ALA A 93 11.29 -4.92 1.48
CA ALA A 93 12.45 -5.12 2.34
C ALA A 93 13.72 -4.70 1.58
N PRO A 94 14.61 -3.90 2.19
CA PRO A 94 15.88 -3.59 1.56
C PRO A 94 16.61 -4.89 1.24
N LYS A 95 17.08 -5.02 -0.01
CA LYS A 95 17.93 -6.15 -0.41
C LYS A 95 19.06 -6.25 0.61
N ALA A 96 19.25 -7.44 1.18
CA ALA A 96 20.31 -7.68 2.14
C ALA A 96 21.61 -7.13 1.55
N ALA A 97 22.17 -6.12 2.21
CA ALA A 97 23.47 -5.60 1.85
C ALA A 97 24.45 -6.72 2.11
N GLY A 98 24.79 -7.48 1.06
CA GLY A 98 25.98 -8.30 1.06
C GLY A 98 27.15 -7.34 1.20
N TYR A 99 27.59 -7.08 2.44
CA TYR A 99 28.73 -6.23 2.72
C TYR A 99 29.94 -6.82 1.98
N PRO A 100 30.56 -6.12 1.00
CA PRO A 100 31.75 -6.62 0.33
C PRO A 100 33.02 -6.39 1.16
N TYR A 101 32.93 -5.81 2.35
CA TYR A 101 34.10 -5.44 3.13
C TYR A 101 34.59 -6.61 3.98
N LYS A 102 35.59 -7.35 3.47
CA LYS A 102 36.43 -8.20 4.30
C LYS A 102 37.33 -7.30 5.17
N PRO A 103 37.28 -7.38 6.51
CA PRO A 103 38.24 -6.67 7.34
C PRO A 103 39.66 -7.15 6.97
N LYS A 104 40.56 -6.20 6.74
CA LYS A 104 41.97 -6.47 6.42
C LYS A 104 42.61 -7.11 7.65
N ALA A 105 43.19 -8.30 7.50
CA ALA A 105 43.89 -8.95 8.60
C ALA A 105 45.05 -8.05 9.07
N THR A 106 45.00 -7.65 10.33
CA THR A 106 46.10 -6.96 11.01
C THR A 106 47.28 -7.93 11.05
N GLN A 107 48.37 -7.57 10.39
CA GLN A 107 49.63 -8.30 10.46
C GLN A 107 50.39 -7.72 11.66
N ASP A 108 50.42 -8.48 12.76
CA ASP A 108 51.23 -8.17 13.94
C ASP A 108 52.73 -8.07 13.59
N LEU A 109 53.39 -7.13 14.25
CA LEU A 109 54.81 -6.75 14.12
C LEU A 109 55.77 -7.84 14.61
#